data_AF-G7Q9F4-F1
#
_entry.id   AF-G7Q9F4-F1
#
_cell.length_a   1.000
_cell.length_b   1.000
_cell.length_c   1.000
_cell.angle_alpha   90.00
_cell.angle_beta   90.00
_cell.angle_gamma   90.00
#
_symmetry.space_group_name_H-M   'P 1'
#
loop_
_entity.id
_entity.type
_entity.pdbx_description
1 polymer ?
#
loop_
_entity_poly.entity_id
_entity_poly.type
_entity_poly.pdbx_seq_one_letter_code
_entity_poly.pdbx_strand_id
1 'polypeptide(L)' 'MNETNRQEFKEALKRGLLIGGAVGVLGGLFFMDIRRGLVLGLVGGFFAVLTRRAIDKRKKR' A
#
# COMPACT_ATOMS: atom_id res chain seq x y z
N MET A 1 8.65 -21.51 1.53
CA MET A 1 8.73 -20.04 1.67
C MET A 1 8.97 -19.75 3.14
N ASN A 2 10.20 -19.43 3.52
CA ASN A 2 10.65 -19.34 4.92
C ASN A 2 9.83 -18.33 5.73
N GLU A 3 9.51 -18.66 6.99
CA GLU A 3 8.68 -17.85 7.88
C GLU A 3 9.12 -16.39 7.99
N THR A 4 10.43 -16.12 7.96
CA THR A 4 11.02 -14.77 7.96
C THR A 4 10.53 -13.92 6.78
N ASN A 5 10.46 -14.51 5.57
CA ASN A 5 9.99 -13.83 4.36
C ASN A 5 8.48 -13.53 4.42
N ARG A 6 7.69 -14.33 5.16
CA ARG A 6 6.26 -14.05 5.38
C ARG A 6 6.04 -12.92 6.36
N GLN A 7 6.90 -12.79 7.38
CA GLN A 7 6.80 -11.70 8.35
C GLN A 7 7.18 -10.35 7.73
N GLU A 8 8.31 -10.27 7.02
CA GLU A 8 8.71 -9.07 6.28
C GLU A 8 7.62 -8.67 5.27
N PHE A 9 7.00 -9.65 4.60
CA PHE A 9 5.91 -9.39 3.67
C PHE A 9 4.66 -8.84 4.37
N LYS A 10 4.26 -9.39 5.52
CA LYS A 10 3.15 -8.88 6.32
C LYS A 10 3.43 -7.46 6.82
N GLU A 11 4.66 -7.16 7.20
CA GLU A 11 5.06 -5.84 7.67
C GLU A 11 5.02 -4.80 6.55
N ALA A 12 5.57 -5.14 5.37
CA ALA A 12 5.51 -4.29 4.19
C ALA A 12 4.07 -4.03 3.72
N LEU A 13 3.22 -5.07 3.74
CA LEU A 13 1.79 -4.94 3.45
C LEU A 13 1.07 -4.04 4.44
N LYS A 14 1.27 -4.25 5.75
CA LYS A 14 0.66 -3.40 6.79
C LYS A 14 1.08 -1.96 6.62
N ARG A 15 2.37 -1.70 6.38
CA ARG A 15 2.90 -0.34 6.21
C ARG A 15 2.28 0.35 5.00
N GLY A 16 2.22 -0.31 3.85
CA GLY A 16 1.65 0.33 2.66
C GLY A 16 0.12 0.36 2.62
N LEU A 17 -0.56 -0.55 3.31
CA LEU A 17 -2.01 -0.45 3.53
C LEU A 17 -2.33 0.72 4.46
N LEU A 18 -1.56 0.93 5.53
CA LEU A 18 -1.69 2.07 6.44
C LEU A 18 -1.40 3.40 5.72
N ILE A 19 -0.30 3.48 4.96
CA ILE A 19 0.05 4.70 4.20
C ILE A 19 -0.98 4.95 3.11
N GLY A 20 -1.38 3.93 2.35
CA GLY A 20 -2.39 4.03 1.31
C GLY A 20 -3.77 4.43 1.83
N GLY A 21 -4.21 3.80 2.92
CA GLY A 21 -5.44 4.15 3.61
C GLY A 21 -5.42 5.58 4.15
N ALA A 22 -4.32 6.00 4.78
CA ALA A 22 -4.16 7.37 5.26
C ALA A 22 -4.20 8.39 4.13
N VAL A 23 -3.48 8.15 3.02
CA VAL A 23 -3.49 9.02 1.83
C VAL A 23 -4.86 9.02 1.16
N GLY A 24 -5.58 7.90 1.14
CA GLY A 24 -6.94 7.79 0.63
C GLY A 24 -7.97 8.55 1.44
N VAL A 25 -7.89 8.45 2.77
CA VAL A 25 -8.75 9.20 3.69
C VAL A 25 -8.49 10.70 3.54
N LEU A 26 -7.23 11.12 3.48
CA LEU A 26 -6.88 12.52 3.22
C LEU A 26 -7.36 12.98 1.83
N GLY A 27 -7.13 12.19 0.78
CA GLY A 27 -7.63 12.50 -0.56
C GLY A 27 -9.15 12.57 -0.64
N GLY A 28 -9.86 11.70 0.08
CA GLY A 28 -11.33 11.71 0.19
C GLY A 28 -11.89 12.86 1.03
N LEU A 29 -11.13 13.36 2.01
CA LEU A 29 -11.53 14.53 2.79
C LEU A 29 -11.41 15.83 1.99
N PHE A 30 -10.44 15.92 1.06
CA PHE A 30 -10.16 17.17 0.33
C PHE A 30 -10.73 17.23 -1.10
N PHE A 31 -10.98 16.10 -1.78
CA PHE A 31 -11.35 16.13 -3.22
C PHE A 31 -12.73 15.53 -3.57
N MET A 32 -13.28 14.55 -2.83
CA MET A 32 -14.59 13.93 -3.12
C MET A 32 -14.97 12.87 -2.08
N ASP A 33 -16.28 12.64 -1.85
CA ASP A 33 -16.90 11.55 -1.05
C ASP A 33 -15.91 10.57 -0.38
N ILE A 34 -15.84 10.62 0.96
CA ILE A 34 -14.92 9.80 1.79
C ILE A 34 -14.84 8.34 1.33
N ARG A 35 -15.97 7.74 0.93
CA ARG A 35 -16.01 6.36 0.42
C ARG A 35 -15.17 6.17 -0.85
N ARG A 36 -15.27 7.08 -1.82
CA ARG A 36 -14.49 7.00 -3.07
C ARG A 36 -13.01 7.29 -2.80
N GLY A 37 -12.70 8.27 -1.94
CA GLY A 37 -11.30 8.56 -1.57
C GLY A 37 -10.63 7.39 -0.84
N LEU A 38 -11.34 6.73 0.07
CA LEU A 38 -10.84 5.57 0.79
C LEU A 38 -10.62 4.37 -0.14
N VAL A 39 -11.53 4.12 -1.09
CA VAL A 39 -11.35 3.07 -2.12
C VAL A 39 -10.17 3.40 -3.04
N LEU A 40 -10.06 4.63 -3.54
CA LEU A 40 -8.97 5.04 -4.42
C LEU A 40 -7.62 5.01 -3.71
N GLY A 41 -7.54 5.40 -2.45
CA GLY A 41 -6.28 5.30 -1.69
C GLY A 41 -5.95 3.90 -1.22
N LEU A 42 -6.94 3.03 -0.96
CA LEU A 42 -6.68 1.60 -0.75
C LEU A 42 -6.14 0.96 -2.02
N VAL A 43 -6.76 1.21 -3.18
CA VAL A 43 -6.32 0.66 -4.47
C VAL A 43 -4.95 1.23 -4.85
N GLY A 44 -4.75 2.54 -4.73
CA GLY A 44 -3.48 3.22 -4.99
C GLY A 44 -2.38 2.78 -4.02
N GLY A 45 -2.70 2.61 -2.74
CA GLY A 45 -1.80 2.09 -1.72
C GLY A 45 -1.41 0.64 -1.95
N PHE A 46 -2.37 -0.20 -2.34
CA PHE A 46 -2.13 -1.60 -2.69
C PHE A 46 -1.24 -1.71 -3.92
N PHE A 47 -1.49 -0.91 -4.96
CA PHE A 47 -0.61 -0.81 -6.12
C PHE A 47 0.77 -0.28 -5.74
N ALA A 48 0.88 0.71 -4.86
CA ALA A 48 2.16 1.22 -4.41
C ALA A 48 3.00 0.14 -3.69
N VAL A 49 2.37 -0.72 -2.88
CA VAL A 49 3.04 -1.88 -2.26
C VAL A 49 3.50 -2.89 -3.31
N LEU A 50 2.63 -3.23 -4.26
CA LEU A 50 2.96 -4.17 -5.33
C LEU A 50 4.10 -3.64 -6.22
N THR A 51 4.02 -2.37 -6.62
CA THR A 51 5.06 -1.69 -7.42
C THR A 51 6.36 -1.60 -6.64
N ARG A 52 6.32 -1.23 -5.36
CA ARG A 52 7.53 -1.18 -4.51
C ARG A 52 8.16 -2.56 -4.37
N ARG A 53 7.35 -3.62 -4.27
CA ARG A 53 7.85 -5.01 -4.27
C ARG A 53 8.46 -5.39 -5.62
N ALA A 54 7.86 -5.00 -6.74
CA ALA A 54 8.41 -5.24 -8.07
C ALA A 54 9.76 -4.52 -8.27
N ILE A 55 9.87 -3.29 -7.78
CA ILE A 55 11.11 -2.50 -7.80
C ILE A 55 12.16 -3.12 -6.88
N ASP A 56 11.81 -3.50 -5.66
CA ASP A 56 12.75 -4.08 -4.69
C ASP A 56 13.29 -5.44 -5.17
N LYS A 57 12.42 -6.25 -5.81
CA LYS A 57 12.81 -7.49 -6.49
C LYS A 57 13.71 -7.25 -7.70
N ARG A 58 13.58 -6.10 -8.38
CA ARG A 58 14.51 -5.66 -9.44
C ARG A 58 15.82 -5.10 -8.89
N LYS A 59 15.78 -4.36 -7.78
CA LYS A 59 16.95 -3.68 -7.17
C LYS A 59 17.89 -4.65 -6.46
N LYS A 60 17.41 -5.84 -6.09
CA LYS A 60 18.20 -6.92 -5.49
C LYS A 60 18.89 -7.84 -6.52
N ARG A 61 18.73 -7.57 -7.83
CA ARG A 61 19.58 -8.10 -8.90
C ARG A 61 20.62 -7.06 -9.28
#